data_AF-A0A346NS24-F1
#
_entry.id   AF-A0A346NS24-F1
#
_cell.length_a   1.000
_cell.length_b   1.000
_cell.length_c   1.000
_cell.angle_alpha   90.00
_cell.angle_beta   90.00
_cell.angle_gamma   90.00
#
_symmetry.space_group_name_H-M   'P 1'
#
loop_
_entity.id
_entity.type
_entity.pdbx_description
1 polymer ?
#
loop_
_entity_poly.entity_id
_entity_poly.type
_entity_poly.pdbx_seq_one_letter_code
_entity_poly.pdbx_strand_id
1 'polypeptide(L)'
;MRKWGITRLLPTPVTCAVLVSMLLCIQSAWACTIPANCGAPILLYHHVSDKTPASTSISPDQFEQHMAFIDKHYTVIPLPELVSALQNKKPLPDNALAITFDDGYKNILQNGHPVLQKYRFPYTVFINPAEIGQRGDQLTWEEVDKMQSEGVLFANHTLNHLHMLNRAEGESEKQWLDRVWHNVTQAEAQIEQHTGTSLKYLAYPFGEYNQSLSAQLRKAGYVGFGQHSGAAGWYSDITALPRFPAAGPYAALSSLKTKMASLAMPVTHTTSSEPQRNGAAAPGKLTLTIEGEDVRLSQASCYFQGSQANTTVQDQQLSVTLDKTLPVGRSRVNCTAPSTKHSGRYYWYSQPFFVADKNGNYPD
;
A
#
# COMPACT_ATOMS: atom_id res chain seq x y z
N MET A 1 -47.26 36.37 90.06
CA MET A 1 -46.60 37.61 90.55
C MET A 1 -45.27 37.78 89.84
N ARG A 2 -45.02 39.01 89.36
CA ARG A 2 -43.73 39.63 88.95
C ARG A 2 -42.96 39.07 87.74
N LYS A 3 -42.97 39.91 86.69
CA LYS A 3 -42.00 40.03 85.58
C LYS A 3 -40.57 40.22 86.10
N TRP A 4 -39.58 39.67 85.40
CA TRP A 4 -38.26 40.28 85.17
C TRP A 4 -37.77 39.85 83.78
N GLY A 5 -37.40 40.82 82.95
CA GLY A 5 -36.86 40.60 81.60
C GLY A 5 -35.35 40.52 81.61
N ILE A 6 -34.78 39.84 80.61
CA ILE A 6 -33.37 39.96 80.21
C ILE A 6 -33.31 39.91 78.67
N THR A 7 -32.43 40.77 78.18
CA THR A 7 -32.22 41.32 76.85
C THR A 7 -31.70 40.29 75.83
N ARG A 8 -32.18 40.41 74.58
CA ARG A 8 -31.71 39.67 73.40
C ARG A 8 -30.35 40.21 72.94
N LEU A 9 -29.41 39.30 72.68
CA LEU A 9 -28.28 39.50 71.77
C LEU A 9 -28.36 38.41 70.69
N LEU A 10 -28.54 38.83 69.44
CA LEU A 10 -28.52 37.96 68.26
C LEU A 10 -27.08 37.86 67.74
N PRO A 11 -26.53 36.66 67.46
CA PRO A 11 -25.31 36.53 66.69
C PRO A 11 -25.59 36.64 65.19
N THR A 12 -24.69 37.33 64.50
CA THR A 12 -24.65 37.55 63.05
C THR A 12 -24.42 36.24 62.27
N PRO A 13 -25.02 36.07 61.07
CA PRO A 13 -24.76 34.91 60.24
C PRO A 13 -23.44 35.07 59.49
N VAL A 14 -22.54 34.10 59.64
CA VAL A 14 -21.35 33.94 58.78
C VAL A 14 -21.84 33.37 57.44
N THR A 15 -21.76 34.18 56.39
CA THR A 15 -22.03 33.78 55.01
C THR A 15 -20.88 32.93 54.49
N CYS A 16 -21.15 31.65 54.26
CA CYS A 16 -20.25 30.73 53.57
C CYS A 16 -20.28 31.03 52.06
N ALA A 17 -19.25 31.70 51.55
CA ALA A 17 -19.09 31.93 50.11
C ALA A 17 -18.64 30.61 49.44
N VAL A 18 -19.52 30.00 48.66
CA VAL A 18 -19.19 28.87 47.79
C VAL A 18 -18.46 29.42 46.56
N LEU A 19 -17.14 29.25 46.54
CA LEU A 19 -16.30 29.49 45.36
C LEU A 19 -16.60 28.40 44.31
N VAL A 20 -17.38 28.76 43.29
CA VAL A 20 -17.51 27.95 42.07
C VAL A 20 -16.25 28.17 41.23
N SER A 21 -15.26 27.29 41.38
CA SER A 21 -14.13 27.23 40.46
C SER A 21 -14.62 26.75 39.09
N MET A 22 -14.74 27.68 38.14
CA MET A 22 -14.81 27.35 36.72
C MET A 22 -13.50 26.68 36.31
N LEU A 23 -13.51 25.36 36.16
CA LEU A 23 -12.46 24.66 35.42
C LEU A 23 -12.54 25.12 33.95
N LEU A 24 -11.62 25.99 33.54
CA LEU A 24 -11.29 26.11 32.12
C LEU A 24 -10.69 24.77 31.69
N CYS A 25 -11.48 23.94 31.03
CA CYS A 25 -10.97 22.88 30.18
C CYS A 25 -10.19 23.56 29.04
N ILE A 26 -8.88 23.73 29.24
CA ILE A 26 -7.95 23.98 28.15
C ILE A 26 -8.00 22.71 27.31
N GLN A 27 -8.84 22.71 26.27
CA GLN A 27 -8.73 21.76 25.18
C GLN A 27 -7.43 22.11 24.46
N SER A 28 -6.31 21.60 24.98
CA SER A 28 -5.10 21.48 24.20
C SER A 28 -5.46 20.59 23.02
N ALA A 29 -5.69 21.19 21.86
CA ALA A 29 -5.65 20.49 20.59
C ALA A 29 -4.25 19.89 20.51
N TRP A 30 -4.12 18.63 20.89
CA TRP A 30 -2.93 17.85 20.57
C TRP A 30 -2.90 17.84 19.05
N ALA A 31 -2.05 18.70 18.48
CA ALA A 31 -1.71 18.59 17.07
C ALA A 31 -1.28 17.14 16.88
N CYS A 32 -2.04 16.39 16.09
CA CYS A 32 -1.73 15.01 15.77
C CYS A 32 -0.45 15.05 14.92
N THR A 33 0.71 15.08 15.57
CA THR A 33 1.99 15.04 14.87
C THR A 33 2.09 13.66 14.26
N ILE A 34 1.92 13.58 12.94
CA ILE A 34 2.13 12.37 12.15
C ILE A 34 3.54 11.84 12.49
N PRO A 35 3.69 10.68 13.17
CA PRO A 35 5.00 10.13 13.48
C PRO A 35 5.74 9.72 12.19
N ALA A 36 7.07 9.59 12.25
CA ALA A 36 7.89 9.19 11.11
C ALA A 36 7.53 7.81 10.52
N ASN A 37 6.89 6.96 11.32
CA ASN A 37 6.60 5.55 11.01
C ASN A 37 5.13 5.30 10.64
N CYS A 38 4.53 6.20 9.86
CA CYS A 38 3.15 6.06 9.38
C CYS A 38 3.00 5.17 8.14
N GLY A 39 4.07 4.48 7.74
CA GLY A 39 4.09 3.65 6.55
C GLY A 39 5.40 2.91 6.34
N ALA A 40 5.40 1.96 5.40
CA ALA A 40 6.53 1.11 5.06
C ALA A 40 6.49 0.70 3.57
N PRO A 41 7.66 0.51 2.93
CA PRO A 41 7.73 -0.10 1.62
C PRO A 41 7.28 -1.57 1.67
N ILE A 42 6.61 -2.00 0.60
CA ILE A 42 6.28 -3.40 0.34
C ILE A 42 7.08 -3.82 -0.90
N LEU A 43 7.97 -4.79 -0.75
CA LEU A 43 8.77 -5.30 -1.87
C LEU A 43 7.97 -6.37 -2.62
N LEU A 44 8.09 -6.34 -3.94
CA LEU A 44 7.49 -7.30 -4.86
C LEU A 44 8.58 -8.04 -5.66
N TYR A 45 8.60 -9.35 -5.51
CA TYR A 45 9.38 -10.31 -6.30
C TYR A 45 8.44 -11.25 -7.07
N HIS A 46 8.93 -11.95 -8.09
CA HIS A 46 8.17 -13.01 -8.78
C HIS A 46 9.02 -14.28 -8.81
N HIS A 47 10.13 -14.25 -9.56
CA HIS A 47 11.07 -15.37 -9.62
C HIS A 47 12.36 -15.08 -8.85
N VAL A 48 12.88 -16.10 -8.17
CA VAL A 48 14.26 -16.16 -7.69
C VAL A 48 14.99 -17.23 -8.49
N SER A 49 15.54 -16.87 -9.65
CA SER A 49 16.09 -17.81 -10.63
C SER A 49 16.89 -17.10 -11.73
N ASP A 50 17.96 -17.74 -12.20
CA ASP A 50 18.73 -17.33 -13.38
C ASP A 50 18.19 -17.90 -14.70
N LYS A 51 17.15 -18.73 -14.63
CA LYS A 51 16.65 -19.54 -15.76
C LYS A 51 15.27 -19.11 -16.27
N THR A 52 14.69 -18.08 -15.67
CA THR A 52 13.36 -17.55 -15.99
C THR A 52 13.49 -16.18 -16.68
N PRO A 53 12.43 -15.65 -17.30
CA PRO A 53 12.50 -14.37 -18.00
C PRO A 53 13.08 -13.25 -17.13
N ALA A 54 14.12 -12.58 -17.63
CA ALA A 54 14.89 -11.61 -16.84
C ALA A 54 14.06 -10.39 -16.40
N SER A 55 12.93 -10.09 -17.04
CA SER A 55 12.07 -8.94 -16.72
C SER A 55 11.50 -8.98 -15.30
N THR A 56 11.24 -10.17 -14.76
CA THR A 56 10.62 -10.39 -13.43
C THR A 56 11.45 -11.31 -12.53
N SER A 57 12.68 -11.62 -12.92
CA SER A 57 13.58 -12.53 -12.19
C SER A 57 14.69 -11.78 -11.47
N ILE A 58 15.09 -12.30 -10.31
CA ILE A 58 16.34 -11.95 -9.62
C ILE A 58 17.16 -13.24 -9.44
N SER A 59 18.49 -13.16 -9.55
CA SER A 59 19.32 -14.34 -9.28
C SER A 59 19.27 -14.72 -7.79
N PRO A 60 19.44 -15.99 -7.43
CA PRO A 60 19.55 -16.39 -6.03
C PRO A 60 20.64 -15.61 -5.27
N ASP A 61 21.79 -15.36 -5.91
CA ASP A 61 22.89 -14.60 -5.31
C ASP A 61 22.52 -13.13 -5.05
N GLN A 62 21.86 -12.46 -6.01
CA GLN A 62 21.39 -11.09 -5.81
C GLN A 62 20.27 -11.01 -4.77
N PHE A 63 19.39 -12.01 -4.72
CA PHE A 63 18.35 -12.11 -3.71
C PHE A 63 18.95 -12.27 -2.30
N GLU A 64 19.96 -13.12 -2.12
CA GLU A 64 20.71 -13.23 -0.86
C GLU A 64 21.38 -11.91 -0.48
N GLN A 65 21.94 -11.17 -1.44
CA GLN A 65 22.50 -9.83 -1.18
C GLN A 65 21.43 -8.83 -0.73
N HIS A 66 20.22 -8.89 -1.30
CA HIS A 66 19.10 -8.08 -0.83
C HIS A 66 18.76 -8.43 0.62
N MET A 67 18.57 -9.72 0.93
CA MET A 67 18.16 -10.14 2.28
C MET A 67 19.24 -9.82 3.32
N ALA A 68 20.52 -10.03 3.01
CA ALA A 68 21.64 -9.67 3.88
C ALA A 68 21.74 -8.16 4.16
N PHE A 69 21.34 -7.32 3.20
CA PHE A 69 21.26 -5.88 3.41
C PHE A 69 20.03 -5.52 4.27
N ILE A 70 18.88 -6.13 3.98
CA ILE A 70 17.64 -5.90 4.74
C ILE A 70 17.85 -6.27 6.22
N ASP A 71 18.47 -7.40 6.52
CA ASP A 71 18.76 -7.89 7.88
C ASP A 71 19.51 -6.89 8.75
N LYS A 72 20.42 -6.12 8.13
CA LYS A 72 21.25 -5.14 8.84
C LYS A 72 20.56 -3.79 9.05
N HIS A 73 19.50 -3.49 8.31
CA HIS A 73 19.00 -2.12 8.16
C HIS A 73 17.48 -1.95 8.33
N TYR A 74 16.71 -3.03 8.27
CA TYR A 74 15.25 -2.99 8.26
C TYR A 74 14.65 -4.01 9.24
N THR A 75 13.45 -3.69 9.71
CA THR A 75 12.61 -4.58 10.49
C THR A 75 11.60 -5.24 9.55
N VAL A 76 11.81 -6.49 9.15
CA VAL A 76 10.85 -7.19 8.29
C VAL A 76 9.66 -7.64 9.13
N ILE A 77 8.46 -7.17 8.78
CA ILE A 77 7.22 -7.50 9.48
C ILE A 77 6.26 -8.30 8.59
N PRO A 78 5.38 -9.15 9.17
CA PRO A 78 4.34 -9.82 8.41
C PRO A 78 3.43 -8.81 7.71
N LEU A 79 3.04 -9.12 6.47
CA LEU A 79 2.15 -8.25 5.69
C LEU A 79 0.84 -7.91 6.43
N PRO A 80 0.17 -8.86 7.14
CA PRO A 80 -1.03 -8.53 7.89
C PRO A 80 -0.83 -7.53 9.04
N GLU A 81 0.36 -7.55 9.67
CA GLU A 81 0.70 -6.58 10.72
C GLU A 81 0.83 -5.18 10.12
N LEU A 82 1.52 -5.06 8.99
CA LEU A 82 1.64 -3.81 8.24
C LEU A 82 0.24 -3.27 7.88
N VAL A 83 -0.58 -4.09 7.22
CA VAL A 83 -1.93 -3.72 6.78
C VAL A 83 -2.81 -3.30 7.96
N SER A 84 -2.80 -4.06 9.05
CA SER A 84 -3.54 -3.75 10.27
C SER A 84 -3.10 -2.41 10.87
N ALA A 85 -1.80 -2.15 10.92
CA ALA A 85 -1.29 -0.86 11.39
C ALA A 85 -1.76 0.31 10.50
N LEU A 86 -1.77 0.14 9.18
CA LEU A 86 -2.27 1.18 8.26
C LEU A 86 -3.76 1.46 8.47
N GLN A 87 -4.61 0.42 8.51
CA GLN A 87 -6.06 0.56 8.69
C GLN A 87 -6.41 1.20 10.04
N ASN A 88 -5.65 0.88 11.09
CA ASN A 88 -5.88 1.39 12.43
C ASN A 88 -5.07 2.66 12.74
N LYS A 89 -4.36 3.23 11.75
CA LYS A 89 -3.46 4.38 11.90
C LYS A 89 -2.52 4.25 13.10
N LYS A 90 -1.95 3.05 13.28
CA LYS A 90 -0.95 2.75 14.30
C LYS A 90 0.46 2.96 13.73
N PRO A 91 1.42 3.42 14.54
CA PRO A 91 2.80 3.50 14.11
C PRO A 91 3.37 2.11 13.85
N LEU A 92 4.27 2.02 12.88
CA LEU A 92 5.06 0.83 12.59
C LEU A 92 6.41 0.88 13.34
N PRO A 93 7.11 -0.27 13.47
CA PRO A 93 8.51 -0.27 13.89
C PRO A 93 9.38 0.61 12.99
N ASP A 94 10.49 1.12 13.54
CA ASP A 94 11.49 1.84 12.75
C ASP A 94 11.99 0.96 11.59
N ASN A 95 12.11 1.57 10.41
CA ASN A 95 12.52 0.90 9.18
C ASN A 95 11.73 -0.38 8.89
N ALA A 96 10.42 -0.40 9.19
CA ALA A 96 9.56 -1.50 8.82
C ALA A 96 9.56 -1.74 7.30
N LEU A 97 9.48 -3.01 6.89
CA LEU A 97 9.41 -3.43 5.49
C LEU A 97 8.62 -4.75 5.41
N ALA A 98 7.85 -4.93 4.33
CA ALA A 98 7.21 -6.22 4.04
C ALA A 98 7.73 -6.81 2.72
N ILE A 99 7.80 -8.14 2.65
CA ILE A 99 8.27 -8.88 1.47
C ILE A 99 7.10 -9.67 0.90
N THR A 100 6.86 -9.50 -0.39
CA THR A 100 5.81 -10.20 -1.13
C THR A 100 6.35 -10.82 -2.41
N PHE A 101 5.72 -11.94 -2.81
CA PHE A 101 5.92 -12.58 -4.09
C PHE A 101 4.57 -12.70 -4.81
N ASP A 102 4.56 -12.58 -6.13
CA ASP A 102 3.39 -12.87 -6.96
C ASP A 102 3.57 -14.21 -7.70
N ASP A 103 2.48 -14.70 -8.29
CA ASP A 103 2.32 -15.86 -9.19
C ASP A 103 2.49 -17.27 -8.60
N GLY A 104 3.22 -17.46 -7.50
CA GLY A 104 3.36 -18.79 -6.89
C GLY A 104 4.35 -19.73 -7.61
N TYR A 105 5.41 -19.18 -8.20
CA TYR A 105 6.45 -19.98 -8.86
C TYR A 105 7.20 -20.92 -7.91
N LYS A 106 7.52 -22.12 -8.40
CA LYS A 106 8.28 -23.15 -7.68
C LYS A 106 9.67 -22.71 -7.24
N ASN A 107 10.31 -21.82 -8.01
CA ASN A 107 11.63 -21.28 -7.66
C ASN A 107 11.59 -20.40 -6.39
N ILE A 108 10.43 -19.90 -5.98
CA ILE A 108 10.25 -19.22 -4.69
C ILE A 108 10.57 -20.21 -3.56
N LEU A 109 10.02 -21.43 -3.60
CA LEU A 109 10.34 -22.48 -2.64
C LEU A 109 11.79 -22.97 -2.78
N GLN A 110 12.28 -23.18 -4.00
CA GLN A 110 13.58 -23.80 -4.21
C GLN A 110 14.75 -22.88 -3.85
N ASN A 111 14.66 -21.60 -4.20
CA ASN A 111 15.77 -20.66 -4.11
C ASN A 111 15.52 -19.51 -3.12
N GLY A 112 14.29 -18.96 -3.07
CA GLY A 112 13.96 -17.83 -2.21
C GLY A 112 13.68 -18.19 -0.76
N HIS A 113 12.89 -19.24 -0.53
CA HIS A 113 12.43 -19.66 0.79
C HIS A 113 13.58 -20.05 1.74
N PRO A 114 14.61 -20.83 1.33
CA PRO A 114 15.74 -21.16 2.22
C PRO A 114 16.51 -19.92 2.69
N VAL A 115 16.63 -18.92 1.81
CA VAL A 115 17.25 -17.64 2.12
C VAL A 115 16.40 -16.87 3.14
N LEU A 116 15.08 -16.75 2.91
CA LEU A 116 14.18 -16.06 3.85
C LEU A 116 14.14 -16.74 5.23
N GLN A 117 14.16 -18.07 5.27
CA GLN A 117 14.24 -18.85 6.52
C GLN A 117 15.55 -18.60 7.28
N LYS A 118 16.69 -18.52 6.58
CA LYS A 118 17.99 -18.19 7.19
C LYS A 118 17.95 -16.87 7.96
N TYR A 119 17.25 -15.86 7.43
CA TYR A 119 17.07 -14.55 8.07
C TYR A 119 15.81 -14.46 8.95
N ARG A 120 15.01 -15.52 9.02
CA ARG A 120 13.70 -15.56 9.72
C ARG A 120 12.75 -14.44 9.27
N PHE A 121 12.77 -14.11 7.98
CA PHE A 121 11.92 -13.08 7.42
C PHE A 121 10.53 -13.60 7.10
N PRO A 122 9.46 -12.98 7.64
CA PRO A 122 8.11 -13.29 7.21
C PRO A 122 7.89 -12.76 5.80
N TYR A 123 7.08 -13.46 5.01
CA TYR A 123 6.71 -13.03 3.68
C TYR A 123 5.36 -13.63 3.26
N THR A 124 4.78 -13.03 2.22
CA THR A 124 3.49 -13.45 1.65
C THR A 124 3.64 -13.76 0.17
N VAL A 125 3.00 -14.83 -0.30
CA VAL A 125 2.94 -15.19 -1.72
C VAL A 125 1.50 -15.02 -2.21
N PHE A 126 1.27 -14.13 -3.17
CA PHE A 126 0.01 -14.04 -3.89
C PHE A 126 0.00 -15.10 -4.98
N ILE A 127 -0.99 -16.00 -4.97
CA ILE A 127 -1.05 -17.17 -5.85
C ILE A 127 -2.29 -17.18 -6.74
N ASN A 128 -2.17 -17.86 -7.88
CA ASN A 128 -3.25 -18.17 -8.79
C ASN A 128 -3.69 -19.62 -8.62
N PRO A 129 -4.73 -19.93 -7.83
CA PRO A 129 -5.02 -21.30 -7.44
C PRO A 129 -5.38 -22.22 -8.61
N ALA A 130 -5.83 -21.71 -9.77
CA ALA A 130 -6.02 -22.53 -10.97
C ALA A 130 -4.71 -22.88 -11.70
N GLU A 131 -3.59 -22.23 -11.38
CA GLU A 131 -2.26 -22.50 -11.95
C GLU A 131 -1.41 -23.43 -11.05
N ILE A 132 -1.71 -23.48 -9.76
CA ILE A 132 -1.01 -24.30 -8.76
C ILE A 132 -1.12 -25.79 -9.13
N GLY A 133 0.03 -26.45 -9.23
CA GLY A 133 0.16 -27.85 -9.63
C GLY A 133 -0.13 -28.15 -11.10
N GLN A 134 -0.47 -27.16 -11.94
CA GLN A 134 -0.77 -27.39 -13.35
C GLN A 134 0.47 -27.33 -14.25
N ARG A 135 1.43 -26.46 -13.92
CA ARG A 135 2.68 -26.26 -14.68
C ARG A 135 3.87 -26.67 -13.83
N GLY A 136 4.91 -27.22 -14.47
CA GLY A 136 6.10 -27.73 -13.77
C GLY A 136 6.95 -26.64 -13.07
N ASP A 137 6.70 -25.37 -13.40
CA ASP A 137 7.35 -24.20 -12.81
C ASP A 137 6.51 -23.51 -11.71
N GLN A 138 5.30 -24.01 -11.43
CA GLN A 138 4.42 -23.56 -10.34
C GLN A 138 4.59 -24.44 -9.10
N LEU A 139 4.30 -23.86 -7.93
CA LEU A 139 4.16 -24.65 -6.70
C LEU A 139 3.05 -25.69 -6.85
N THR A 140 3.16 -26.81 -6.15
CA THR A 140 2.03 -27.72 -5.89
C THR A 140 1.32 -27.34 -4.59
N TRP A 141 0.10 -27.83 -4.37
CA TRP A 141 -0.59 -27.63 -3.08
C TRP A 141 0.16 -28.25 -1.89
N GLU A 142 0.81 -29.41 -2.08
CA GLU A 142 1.68 -30.00 -1.05
C GLU A 142 2.87 -29.07 -0.70
N GLU A 143 3.46 -28.42 -1.70
CA GLU A 143 4.52 -27.43 -1.51
C GLU A 143 4.01 -26.16 -0.80
N VAL A 144 2.78 -25.72 -1.12
CA VAL A 144 2.09 -24.63 -0.42
C VAL A 144 1.86 -24.99 1.06
N ASP A 145 1.33 -26.18 1.34
CA ASP A 145 1.07 -26.66 2.71
C ASP A 145 2.37 -26.74 3.52
N LYS A 146 3.45 -27.24 2.92
CA LYS A 146 4.78 -27.26 3.54
C LYS A 146 5.24 -25.85 3.91
N MET A 147 5.24 -24.93 2.95
CA MET A 147 5.66 -23.54 3.18
C MET A 147 4.79 -22.86 4.24
N GLN A 148 3.49 -23.12 4.24
CA GLN A 148 2.59 -22.59 5.25
C GLN A 148 2.94 -23.09 6.65
N SER A 149 3.26 -24.39 6.80
CA SER A 149 3.70 -24.96 8.08
C SER A 149 4.99 -24.30 8.62
N GLU A 150 5.77 -23.67 7.74
CA GLU A 150 7.00 -22.93 8.03
C GLU A 150 6.74 -21.40 8.18
N GLY A 151 5.48 -20.99 8.27
CA GLY A 151 5.05 -19.62 8.56
C GLY A 151 4.80 -18.72 7.34
N VAL A 152 4.82 -19.28 6.12
CA VAL A 152 4.53 -18.51 4.90
C VAL A 152 3.03 -18.25 4.77
N LEU A 153 2.66 -17.02 4.41
CA LEU A 153 1.28 -16.67 4.13
C LEU A 153 1.00 -16.72 2.62
N PHE A 154 -0.19 -17.18 2.26
CA PHE A 154 -0.68 -17.21 0.89
C PHE A 154 -1.89 -16.30 0.74
N ALA A 155 -1.96 -15.57 -0.38
CA ALA A 155 -2.99 -14.58 -0.65
C ALA A 155 -3.41 -14.63 -2.13
N ASN A 156 -4.41 -13.82 -2.49
CA ASN A 156 -5.12 -13.96 -3.75
C ASN A 156 -4.45 -13.15 -4.87
N HIS A 157 -4.10 -13.81 -5.97
CA HIS A 157 -3.65 -13.15 -7.20
C HIS A 157 -4.63 -13.30 -8.36
N THR A 158 -5.93 -13.50 -8.07
CA THR A 158 -6.99 -13.97 -8.99
C THR A 158 -6.85 -15.45 -9.34
N LEU A 159 -7.87 -16.05 -9.94
CA LEU A 159 -7.93 -17.50 -10.17
C LEU A 159 -6.83 -17.97 -11.12
N ASN A 160 -6.64 -17.22 -12.21
CA ASN A 160 -5.86 -17.61 -13.39
C ASN A 160 -5.10 -16.44 -14.03
N HIS A 161 -4.74 -15.43 -13.23
CA HIS A 161 -3.95 -14.27 -13.66
C HIS A 161 -4.58 -13.48 -14.83
N LEU A 162 -5.90 -13.27 -14.79
CA LEU A 162 -6.60 -12.50 -15.83
C LEU A 162 -6.23 -11.01 -15.82
N HIS A 163 -6.21 -10.38 -16.98
CA HIS A 163 -6.27 -8.91 -17.09
C HIS A 163 -7.63 -8.42 -16.59
N MET A 164 -7.64 -7.84 -15.40
CA MET A 164 -8.88 -7.54 -14.68
C MET A 164 -9.70 -6.46 -15.35
N LEU A 165 -9.08 -5.59 -16.18
CA LEU A 165 -9.77 -4.50 -16.87
C LEU A 165 -10.28 -4.87 -18.26
N ASN A 166 -9.91 -6.04 -18.82
CA ASN A 166 -10.39 -6.48 -20.13
C ASN A 166 -11.91 -6.68 -20.13
N ARG A 167 -12.56 -6.14 -21.17
CA ARG A 167 -14.00 -6.29 -21.43
C ARG A 167 -14.22 -7.32 -22.55
N ALA A 168 -15.24 -8.16 -22.41
CA ALA A 168 -15.74 -8.92 -23.55
C ALA A 168 -16.56 -8.02 -24.48
N GLU A 169 -16.73 -8.42 -25.74
CA GLU A 169 -17.53 -7.67 -26.71
C GLU A 169 -18.98 -7.53 -26.22
N GLY A 170 -19.48 -6.29 -26.18
CA GLY A 170 -20.83 -5.98 -25.72
C GLY A 170 -21.05 -6.14 -24.20
N GLU A 171 -20.00 -6.41 -23.42
CA GLU A 171 -20.10 -6.59 -21.97
C GLU A 171 -20.39 -5.27 -21.26
N SER A 172 -21.52 -5.20 -20.55
CA SER A 172 -21.84 -4.05 -19.70
C SER A 172 -20.91 -3.98 -18.49
N GLU A 173 -20.80 -2.78 -17.88
CA GLU A 173 -20.03 -2.56 -16.65
C GLU A 173 -20.39 -3.57 -15.54
N LYS A 174 -21.68 -3.85 -15.37
CA LYS A 174 -22.16 -4.81 -14.36
C LYS A 174 -21.71 -6.24 -14.67
N GLN A 175 -21.88 -6.69 -15.91
CA GLN A 175 -21.49 -8.05 -16.32
C GLN A 175 -19.99 -8.26 -16.15
N TRP A 176 -19.18 -7.28 -16.56
CA TRP A 176 -17.74 -7.31 -16.34
C TRP A 176 -17.39 -7.42 -14.86
N LEU A 177 -17.96 -6.53 -14.04
CA LEU A 177 -17.64 -6.51 -12.62
C LEU A 177 -18.05 -7.81 -11.94
N ASP A 178 -19.23 -8.36 -12.27
CA ASP A 178 -19.69 -9.65 -11.76
C ASP A 178 -18.74 -10.79 -12.17
N ARG A 179 -18.30 -10.85 -13.43
CA ARG A 179 -17.37 -11.88 -13.94
C ARG A 179 -16.01 -11.79 -13.24
N VAL A 180 -15.42 -10.60 -13.18
CA VAL A 180 -14.12 -10.39 -12.54
C VAL A 180 -14.21 -10.65 -11.03
N TRP A 181 -15.28 -10.18 -10.39
CA TRP A 181 -15.48 -10.42 -8.97
C TRP A 181 -15.70 -11.90 -8.65
N HIS A 182 -16.43 -12.63 -9.50
CA HIS A 182 -16.59 -14.07 -9.36
C HIS A 182 -15.21 -14.78 -9.39
N ASN A 183 -14.34 -14.40 -10.33
CA ASN A 183 -12.98 -14.91 -10.42
C ASN A 183 -12.17 -14.65 -9.13
N VAL A 184 -12.22 -13.42 -8.59
CA VAL A 184 -11.57 -13.08 -7.30
C VAL A 184 -12.10 -13.94 -6.15
N THR A 185 -13.42 -14.06 -6.02
CA THR A 185 -14.04 -14.82 -4.91
C THR A 185 -13.83 -16.32 -5.02
N GLN A 186 -13.77 -16.86 -6.24
CA GLN A 186 -13.47 -18.28 -6.46
C GLN A 186 -12.01 -18.57 -6.09
N ALA A 187 -11.08 -17.67 -6.43
CA ALA A 187 -9.69 -17.80 -6.01
C ALA A 187 -9.55 -17.76 -4.49
N GLU A 188 -10.22 -16.81 -3.82
CA GLU A 188 -10.18 -16.71 -2.35
C GLU A 188 -10.73 -17.99 -1.71
N ALA A 189 -11.85 -18.52 -2.21
CA ALA A 189 -12.46 -19.73 -1.67
C ALA A 189 -11.54 -20.96 -1.83
N GLN A 190 -10.84 -21.08 -2.96
CA GLN A 190 -9.86 -22.16 -3.15
C GLN A 190 -8.64 -22.01 -2.23
N ILE A 191 -8.12 -20.79 -2.08
CA ILE A 191 -7.02 -20.52 -1.16
C ILE A 191 -7.45 -20.84 0.26
N GLU A 192 -8.62 -20.39 0.72
CA GLU A 192 -9.15 -20.69 2.05
C GLU A 192 -9.36 -22.19 2.26
N GLN A 193 -9.87 -22.90 1.25
CA GLN A 193 -10.07 -24.36 1.32
C GLN A 193 -8.74 -25.11 1.53
N HIS A 194 -7.67 -24.71 0.85
CA HIS A 194 -6.37 -25.39 0.94
C HIS A 194 -5.55 -24.92 2.15
N THR A 195 -5.56 -23.63 2.45
CA THR A 195 -4.67 -23.00 3.44
C THR A 195 -5.35 -22.76 4.79
N GLY A 196 -6.66 -22.98 4.89
CA GLY A 196 -7.45 -22.69 6.09
C GLY A 196 -7.55 -21.20 6.46
N THR A 197 -7.03 -20.29 5.62
CA THR A 197 -6.98 -18.85 5.90
C THR A 197 -7.48 -18.04 4.71
N SER A 198 -8.39 -17.10 4.97
CA SER A 198 -8.81 -16.06 4.01
C SER A 198 -8.33 -14.70 4.52
N LEU A 199 -7.24 -14.18 3.96
CA LEU A 199 -6.77 -12.82 4.30
C LEU A 199 -7.61 -11.73 3.64
N LYS A 200 -8.36 -12.04 2.57
CA LYS A 200 -9.02 -11.06 1.70
C LYS A 200 -8.04 -10.03 1.14
N TYR A 201 -6.84 -10.48 0.80
CA TYR A 201 -5.78 -9.67 0.22
C TYR A 201 -5.66 -10.00 -1.26
N LEU A 202 -5.89 -9.01 -2.13
CA LEU A 202 -5.80 -9.18 -3.59
C LEU A 202 -4.62 -8.37 -4.13
N ALA A 203 -3.61 -9.05 -4.67
CA ALA A 203 -2.69 -8.41 -5.58
C ALA A 203 -3.33 -8.37 -6.97
N TYR A 204 -3.45 -7.19 -7.58
CA TYR A 204 -3.97 -7.06 -8.92
C TYR A 204 -2.94 -7.60 -9.93
N PRO A 205 -3.27 -8.60 -10.77
CA PRO A 205 -2.45 -8.98 -11.92
C PRO A 205 -2.05 -7.74 -12.71
N PHE A 206 -0.78 -7.65 -13.07
CA PHE A 206 -0.18 -6.51 -13.78
C PHE A 206 -0.28 -5.14 -13.07
N GLY A 207 -0.81 -5.12 -11.84
CA GLY A 207 -1.13 -3.92 -11.08
C GLY A 207 -2.37 -3.15 -11.57
N GLU A 208 -3.20 -3.76 -12.43
CA GLU A 208 -4.33 -3.12 -13.11
C GLU A 208 -5.60 -3.03 -12.24
N TYR A 209 -6.13 -1.83 -12.05
CA TYR A 209 -7.39 -1.61 -11.32
C TYR A 209 -8.08 -0.32 -11.79
N ASN A 210 -9.36 -0.20 -11.45
CA ASN A 210 -10.18 1.00 -11.65
C ASN A 210 -10.99 1.31 -10.39
N GLN A 211 -11.80 2.39 -10.39
CA GLN A 211 -12.61 2.71 -9.23
C GLN A 211 -13.73 1.72 -8.95
N SER A 212 -14.41 1.20 -9.98
CA SER A 212 -15.49 0.22 -9.81
C SER A 212 -15.02 -1.02 -9.04
N LEU A 213 -13.87 -1.59 -9.44
CA LEU A 213 -13.26 -2.75 -8.81
C LEU A 213 -12.76 -2.41 -7.40
N SER A 214 -12.09 -1.27 -7.24
CA SER A 214 -11.63 -0.79 -5.92
C SER A 214 -12.79 -0.61 -4.93
N ALA A 215 -13.90 -0.04 -5.39
CA ALA A 215 -15.11 0.12 -4.58
C ALA A 215 -15.72 -1.25 -4.20
N GLN A 216 -15.70 -2.22 -5.12
CA GLN A 216 -16.16 -3.57 -4.85
C GLN A 216 -15.29 -4.28 -3.81
N LEU A 217 -13.96 -4.17 -3.90
CA LEU A 217 -13.04 -4.68 -2.87
C LEU A 217 -13.35 -4.06 -1.51
N ARG A 218 -13.48 -2.72 -1.45
CA ARG A 218 -13.78 -2.01 -0.20
C ARG A 218 -15.08 -2.51 0.43
N LYS A 219 -16.13 -2.65 -0.38
CA LYS A 219 -17.43 -3.18 0.07
C LYS A 219 -17.32 -4.61 0.62
N ALA A 220 -16.47 -5.44 0.04
CA ALA A 220 -16.27 -6.83 0.45
C ALA A 220 -15.26 -7.01 1.61
N GLY A 221 -14.62 -5.92 2.05
CA GLY A 221 -13.60 -5.94 3.10
C GLY A 221 -12.24 -6.45 2.63
N TYR A 222 -11.93 -6.32 1.33
CA TYR A 222 -10.64 -6.69 0.78
C TYR A 222 -9.64 -5.53 0.86
N VAL A 223 -8.37 -5.90 0.96
CA VAL A 223 -7.21 -5.00 0.79
C VAL A 223 -6.61 -5.30 -0.59
N GLY A 224 -6.33 -4.26 -1.37
CA GLY A 224 -5.81 -4.39 -2.72
C GLY A 224 -4.37 -3.93 -2.81
N PHE A 225 -3.56 -4.61 -3.61
CA PHE A 225 -2.13 -4.32 -3.80
C PHE A 225 -1.83 -4.07 -5.28
N GLY A 226 -1.45 -2.84 -5.60
CA GLY A 226 -1.03 -2.45 -6.94
C GLY A 226 0.46 -2.72 -7.19
N GLN A 227 0.95 -2.24 -8.32
CA GLN A 227 2.38 -2.25 -8.67
C GLN A 227 2.93 -0.83 -8.93
N HIS A 228 2.19 0.20 -8.54
CA HIS A 228 2.69 1.58 -8.57
C HIS A 228 3.64 1.82 -7.38
N SER A 229 4.63 2.68 -7.61
CA SER A 229 5.75 2.87 -6.68
C SER A 229 5.38 3.74 -5.48
N GLY A 230 5.95 3.43 -4.32
CA GLY A 230 5.77 4.21 -3.09
C GLY A 230 5.74 3.31 -1.86
N ALA A 231 5.96 3.90 -0.69
CA ALA A 231 5.66 3.23 0.56
C ALA A 231 4.15 3.30 0.83
N ALA A 232 3.60 2.23 1.40
CA ALA A 232 2.22 2.17 1.85
C ALA A 232 2.10 2.86 3.21
N GLY A 233 1.15 3.77 3.38
CA GLY A 233 0.98 4.54 4.62
C GLY A 233 -0.47 4.82 4.99
N TRP A 234 -0.70 5.53 6.09
CA TRP A 234 -2.03 5.80 6.65
C TRP A 234 -3.03 6.49 5.70
N TYR A 235 -2.51 7.21 4.70
CA TYR A 235 -3.32 7.92 3.70
C TYR A 235 -3.32 7.22 2.33
N SER A 236 -2.64 6.08 2.21
CA SER A 236 -2.74 5.26 1.00
C SER A 236 -4.15 4.69 0.87
N ASP A 237 -4.65 4.55 -0.36
CA ASP A 237 -5.88 3.81 -0.58
C ASP A 237 -5.66 2.33 -0.24
N ILE A 238 -6.38 1.84 0.78
CA ILE A 238 -6.28 0.45 1.24
C ILE A 238 -6.67 -0.57 0.15
N THR A 239 -7.45 -0.14 -0.85
CA THR A 239 -7.78 -1.01 -2.00
C THR A 239 -6.77 -0.92 -3.13
N ALA A 240 -5.67 -0.17 -2.97
CA ALA A 240 -4.60 -0.05 -3.93
C ALA A 240 -3.28 0.37 -3.24
N LEU A 241 -2.77 -0.46 -2.33
CA LEU A 241 -1.49 -0.22 -1.68
C LEU A 241 -0.32 -0.32 -2.69
N PRO A 242 0.64 0.62 -2.66
CA PRO A 242 1.78 0.61 -3.55
C PRO A 242 2.78 -0.49 -3.19
N ARG A 243 3.52 -0.96 -4.19
CA ARG A 243 4.62 -1.94 -4.04
C ARG A 243 5.80 -1.55 -4.92
N PHE A 244 7.01 -1.91 -4.48
CA PHE A 244 8.22 -1.74 -5.27
C PHE A 244 8.67 -3.08 -5.87
N PRO A 245 8.64 -3.21 -7.21
CA PRO A 245 9.33 -4.30 -7.87
C PRO A 245 10.82 -4.27 -7.52
N ALA A 246 11.36 -5.44 -7.15
CA ALA A 246 12.75 -5.63 -6.73
C ALA A 246 13.48 -6.70 -7.56
N ALA A 247 12.98 -6.97 -8.77
CA ALA A 247 13.51 -7.94 -9.73
C ALA A 247 13.74 -7.30 -11.11
N GLY A 248 14.42 -8.03 -12.00
CA GLY A 248 14.74 -7.61 -13.36
C GLY A 248 15.43 -6.25 -13.42
N PRO A 249 14.89 -5.25 -14.17
CA PRO A 249 15.50 -3.92 -14.26
C PRO A 249 15.54 -3.17 -12.91
N TYR A 250 14.86 -3.69 -11.89
CA TYR A 250 14.78 -3.12 -10.56
C TYR A 250 15.55 -3.91 -9.49
N ALA A 251 16.29 -4.96 -9.88
CA ALA A 251 17.08 -5.80 -8.99
C ALA A 251 18.38 -5.15 -8.48
N ALA A 252 18.84 -4.04 -9.06
CA ALA A 252 20.09 -3.42 -8.63
C ALA A 252 19.96 -2.82 -7.22
N LEU A 253 20.67 -3.39 -6.24
CA LEU A 253 20.61 -2.99 -4.83
C LEU A 253 20.90 -1.49 -4.62
N SER A 254 21.81 -0.90 -5.40
CA SER A 254 22.11 0.54 -5.34
C SER A 254 20.86 1.41 -5.53
N SER A 255 20.00 1.06 -6.50
CA SER A 255 18.74 1.76 -6.75
C SER A 255 17.63 1.34 -5.78
N LEU A 256 17.64 0.09 -5.33
CA LEU A 256 16.63 -0.44 -4.42
C LEU A 256 16.72 0.19 -3.02
N LYS A 257 17.92 0.54 -2.55
CA LYS A 257 18.13 1.26 -1.28
C LYS A 257 17.29 2.52 -1.18
N THR A 258 17.24 3.34 -2.24
CA THR A 258 16.42 4.56 -2.27
C THR A 258 14.92 4.24 -2.18
N LYS A 259 14.47 3.17 -2.83
CA LYS A 259 13.06 2.73 -2.78
C LYS A 259 12.68 2.20 -1.40
N MET A 260 13.53 1.39 -0.77
CA MET A 260 13.31 0.87 0.58
C MET A 260 13.39 1.98 1.64
N ALA A 261 14.18 3.04 1.42
CA ALA A 261 14.24 4.19 2.31
C ALA A 261 13.06 5.18 2.15
N SER A 262 12.14 4.93 1.21
CA SER A 262 11.02 5.83 0.95
C SER A 262 10.07 5.97 2.14
N LEU A 263 9.38 7.10 2.19
CA LEU A 263 8.32 7.43 3.13
C LEU A 263 7.01 7.52 2.35
N ALA A 264 5.90 7.12 2.95
CA ALA A 264 4.59 7.22 2.31
C ALA A 264 4.16 8.69 2.29
N MET A 265 3.95 9.28 1.11
CA MET A 265 3.50 10.67 1.03
C MET A 265 2.09 10.80 1.61
N PRO A 266 1.86 11.69 2.59
CA PRO A 266 0.57 11.84 3.28
C PRO A 266 -0.44 12.64 2.43
N VAL A 267 -0.83 12.07 1.29
CA VAL A 267 -1.79 12.67 0.36
C VAL A 267 -3.22 12.46 0.88
N THR A 268 -3.87 13.52 1.34
CA THR A 268 -5.25 13.48 1.86
C THR A 268 -6.30 13.63 0.77
N HIS A 269 -5.95 14.27 -0.34
CA HIS A 269 -6.83 14.45 -1.49
C HIS A 269 -6.03 14.49 -2.80
N THR A 270 -6.63 13.96 -3.86
CA THR A 270 -6.08 13.99 -5.23
C THR A 270 -7.19 14.30 -6.24
N THR A 271 -6.87 15.10 -7.26
CA THR A 271 -7.81 15.38 -8.37
C THR A 271 -7.92 14.25 -9.39
N SER A 272 -6.98 13.30 -9.37
CA SER A 272 -7.02 12.10 -10.21
C SER A 272 -7.14 10.88 -9.32
N SER A 273 -8.28 10.20 -9.41
CA SER A 273 -8.57 9.00 -8.65
C SER A 273 -8.95 7.82 -9.52
N GLU A 274 -9.06 8.00 -10.84
CA GLU A 274 -9.43 6.95 -11.80
C GLU A 274 -8.20 6.55 -12.64
N PRO A 275 -7.55 5.41 -12.32
CA PRO A 275 -6.42 4.90 -13.08
C PRO A 275 -6.81 4.45 -14.49
N GLN A 276 -8.01 3.88 -14.70
CA GLN A 276 -8.42 3.40 -16.02
C GLN A 276 -8.85 4.56 -16.91
N ARG A 277 -8.26 4.66 -18.11
CA ARG A 277 -8.47 5.79 -19.02
C ARG A 277 -9.24 5.39 -20.26
N ASN A 278 -10.26 6.17 -20.57
CA ASN A 278 -11.00 6.07 -21.84
C ASN A 278 -10.19 6.75 -22.94
N GLY A 279 -9.21 6.03 -23.47
CA GLY A 279 -8.34 6.47 -24.56
C GLY A 279 -7.07 7.20 -24.10
N ALA A 280 -6.29 7.64 -25.09
CA ALA A 280 -4.94 8.16 -24.94
C ALA A 280 -4.85 9.65 -24.56
N ALA A 281 -5.97 10.30 -24.25
CA ALA A 281 -5.99 11.73 -23.94
C ALA A 281 -5.12 12.05 -22.71
N ALA A 282 -4.42 13.19 -22.77
CA ALA A 282 -3.59 13.66 -21.68
C ALA A 282 -4.41 13.82 -20.39
N PRO A 283 -3.89 13.40 -19.22
CA PRO A 283 -4.62 13.55 -17.95
C PRO A 283 -4.88 15.02 -17.57
N GLY A 284 -4.09 15.96 -18.11
CA GLY A 284 -4.25 17.40 -17.88
C GLY A 284 -3.50 17.86 -16.64
N LYS A 285 -4.14 17.80 -15.47
CA LYS A 285 -3.57 18.27 -14.20
C LYS A 285 -3.85 17.31 -13.06
N LEU A 286 -2.79 16.96 -12.32
CA LEU A 286 -2.89 16.24 -11.05
C LEU A 286 -2.57 17.21 -9.92
N THR A 287 -3.47 17.38 -8.96
CA THR A 287 -3.22 18.13 -7.73
C THR A 287 -3.28 17.19 -6.55
N LEU A 288 -2.24 17.21 -5.72
CA LEU A 288 -2.13 16.45 -4.47
C LEU A 288 -2.21 17.42 -3.30
N THR A 289 -3.16 17.22 -2.40
CA THR A 289 -3.18 17.88 -1.09
C THR A 289 -2.41 17.02 -0.11
N ILE A 290 -1.35 17.57 0.47
CA ILE A 290 -0.37 16.83 1.27
C ILE A 290 -0.37 17.39 2.69
N GLU A 291 -0.58 16.52 3.67
CA GLU A 291 -0.63 16.91 5.08
C GLU A 291 0.73 16.74 5.77
N GLY A 292 1.11 17.69 6.62
CA GLY A 292 2.23 17.54 7.54
C GLY A 292 3.49 18.31 7.16
N GLU A 293 4.17 18.81 8.19
CA GLU A 293 5.29 19.74 8.06
C GLU A 293 6.61 19.06 7.68
N ASP A 294 6.67 17.73 7.69
CA ASP A 294 7.89 17.00 7.33
C ASP A 294 8.14 16.95 5.81
N VAL A 295 7.12 17.17 4.98
CA VAL A 295 7.26 17.11 3.52
C VAL A 295 7.80 18.44 2.98
N ARG A 296 9.04 18.45 2.48
CA ARG A 296 9.63 19.66 1.85
C ARG A 296 9.11 19.88 0.43
N LEU A 297 7.85 20.33 0.31
CA LEU A 297 7.17 20.49 -0.99
C LEU A 297 7.87 21.44 -1.96
N SER A 298 8.58 22.47 -1.46
CA SER A 298 9.37 23.38 -2.30
C SER A 298 10.50 22.67 -3.07
N GLN A 299 10.84 21.44 -2.70
CA GLN A 299 11.80 20.57 -3.39
C GLN A 299 11.13 19.31 -3.97
N ALA A 300 9.81 19.31 -4.13
CA ALA A 300 9.11 18.21 -4.77
C ALA A 300 9.52 18.08 -6.24
N SER A 301 9.66 16.84 -6.70
CA SER A 301 9.97 16.51 -8.09
C SER A 301 9.03 15.41 -8.56
N CYS A 302 8.35 15.66 -9.68
CA CYS A 302 7.47 14.69 -10.31
C CYS A 302 8.01 14.28 -11.69
N TYR A 303 7.80 13.02 -12.05
CA TYR A 303 8.22 12.45 -13.33
C TYR A 303 7.02 11.79 -14.00
N PHE A 304 6.78 12.12 -15.26
CA PHE A 304 5.71 11.56 -16.07
C PHE A 304 6.28 11.05 -17.40
N GLN A 305 6.07 9.75 -17.67
CA GLN A 305 6.62 9.05 -18.85
C GLN A 305 8.13 9.25 -19.03
N GLY A 306 8.90 9.08 -17.95
CA GLY A 306 10.37 9.12 -17.96
C GLY A 306 10.99 10.52 -18.02
N SER A 307 10.20 11.60 -18.11
CA SER A 307 10.70 12.98 -18.04
C SER A 307 10.21 13.67 -16.77
N GLN A 308 10.99 14.63 -16.26
CA GLN A 308 10.52 15.51 -15.20
C GLN A 308 9.33 16.33 -15.69
N ALA A 309 8.26 16.37 -14.90
CA ALA A 309 7.04 17.11 -15.18
C ALA A 309 7.10 18.49 -14.51
N ASN A 310 6.39 19.47 -15.09
CA ASN A 310 6.27 20.79 -14.50
C ASN A 310 5.38 20.72 -13.25
N THR A 311 5.88 21.28 -12.15
CA THR A 311 5.19 21.29 -10.87
C THR A 311 5.02 22.72 -10.34
N THR A 312 3.88 23.00 -9.71
CA THR A 312 3.68 24.20 -8.91
C THR A 312 3.26 23.83 -7.49
N VAL A 313 3.71 24.61 -6.52
CA VAL A 313 3.39 24.43 -5.11
C VAL A 313 2.68 25.67 -4.60
N GLN A 314 1.52 25.47 -4.00
CA GLN A 314 0.78 26.52 -3.31
C GLN A 314 0.28 25.94 -1.98
N ASP A 315 0.74 26.51 -0.87
CA ASP A 315 0.51 26.00 0.47
C ASP A 315 0.87 24.51 0.60
N GLN A 316 -0.11 23.67 0.94
CA GLN A 316 0.00 22.22 1.08
C GLN A 316 -0.40 21.46 -0.21
N GLN A 317 -0.49 22.14 -1.35
CA GLN A 317 -0.88 21.54 -2.62
C GLN A 317 0.29 21.48 -3.61
N LEU A 318 0.57 20.27 -4.10
CA LEU A 318 1.47 20.01 -5.22
C LEU A 318 0.64 19.77 -6.48
N SER A 319 0.74 20.68 -7.45
CA SER A 319 0.13 20.56 -8.76
C SER A 319 1.15 20.09 -9.78
N VAL A 320 0.76 19.17 -10.66
CA VAL A 320 1.60 18.57 -11.72
C VAL A 320 0.87 18.69 -13.05
N THR A 321 1.55 19.22 -14.05
CA THR A 321 1.05 19.26 -15.43
C THR A 321 1.33 17.93 -16.12
N LEU A 322 0.29 17.32 -16.69
CA LEU A 322 0.30 16.02 -17.37
C LEU A 322 -0.25 16.22 -18.80
N ASP A 323 0.51 16.90 -19.63
CA ASP A 323 0.14 17.38 -20.97
C ASP A 323 0.42 16.36 -22.10
N LYS A 324 1.22 15.33 -21.83
CA LYS A 324 1.50 14.26 -22.78
C LYS A 324 0.33 13.28 -22.87
N THR A 325 0.02 12.83 -24.10
CA THR A 325 -0.89 11.72 -24.34
C THR A 325 -0.37 10.45 -23.66
N LEU A 326 -1.29 9.57 -23.27
CA LEU A 326 -0.94 8.31 -22.65
C LEU A 326 -0.79 7.24 -23.74
N PRO A 327 0.36 6.52 -23.80
CA PRO A 327 0.47 5.35 -24.66
C PRO A 327 -0.49 4.25 -24.18
N VAL A 328 -0.82 3.32 -25.09
CA VAL A 328 -1.48 2.06 -24.75
C VAL A 328 -0.65 1.31 -23.71
N GLY A 329 -1.33 0.65 -22.78
CA GLY A 329 -0.72 -0.07 -21.66
C GLY A 329 -0.61 0.80 -20.42
N ARG A 330 0.51 0.68 -19.71
CA ARG A 330 0.71 1.24 -18.38
C ARG A 330 1.55 2.51 -18.42
N SER A 331 1.06 3.53 -17.73
CA SER A 331 1.77 4.78 -17.49
C SER A 331 1.67 5.15 -16.01
N ARG A 332 2.53 6.06 -15.56
CA ARG A 332 2.47 6.58 -14.19
C ARG A 332 3.07 7.97 -14.10
N VAL A 333 2.60 8.72 -13.12
CA VAL A 333 3.33 9.86 -12.57
C VAL A 333 3.86 9.48 -11.19
N ASN A 334 5.15 9.72 -10.95
CA ASN A 334 5.80 9.51 -9.66
C ASN A 334 6.21 10.86 -9.11
N CYS A 335 5.79 11.20 -7.90
CA CYS A 335 6.17 12.42 -7.20
C CYS A 335 6.96 12.09 -5.96
N THR A 336 8.07 12.78 -5.76
CA THR A 336 8.93 12.64 -4.58
C THR A 336 9.19 13.99 -3.94
N ALA A 337 9.35 14.02 -2.62
CA ALA A 337 9.76 15.20 -1.88
C ALA A 337 10.66 14.81 -0.70
N PRO A 338 11.76 15.54 -0.42
CA PRO A 338 12.61 15.24 0.73
C PRO A 338 11.86 15.39 2.06
N SER A 339 12.22 14.56 3.04
CA SER A 339 11.84 14.78 4.43
C SER A 339 12.68 15.91 5.04
N THR A 340 12.09 16.72 5.93
CA THR A 340 12.80 17.76 6.70
C THR A 340 13.41 17.21 7.99
N LYS A 341 12.89 16.10 8.50
CA LYS A 341 13.29 15.43 9.74
C LYS A 341 14.24 14.24 9.51
N HIS A 342 14.15 13.57 8.36
CA HIS A 342 14.92 12.37 8.05
C HIS A 342 15.81 12.56 6.83
N SER A 343 17.07 12.93 7.08
CA SER A 343 18.07 13.12 6.02
C SER A 343 18.19 11.89 5.12
N GLY A 344 18.21 12.12 3.80
CA GLY A 344 18.33 11.06 2.79
C GLY A 344 17.05 10.27 2.52
N ARG A 345 15.93 10.54 3.22
CA ARG A 345 14.63 9.92 2.96
C ARG A 345 13.73 10.84 2.15
N TYR A 346 12.90 10.23 1.31
CA TYR A 346 11.98 10.91 0.41
C TYR A 346 10.57 10.36 0.57
N TYR A 347 9.61 11.27 0.74
CA TYR A 347 8.20 10.99 0.55
C TYR A 347 7.94 10.63 -0.90
N TRP A 348 7.18 9.56 -1.14
CA TRP A 348 6.91 9.04 -2.46
C TRP A 348 5.40 8.84 -2.65
N TYR A 349 4.88 9.37 -3.76
CA TYR A 349 3.53 9.13 -4.25
C TYR A 349 3.59 8.69 -5.71
N SER A 350 2.66 7.84 -6.14
CA SER A 350 2.53 7.50 -7.56
C SER A 350 1.07 7.29 -7.94
N GLN A 351 0.69 7.83 -9.09
CA GLN A 351 -0.61 7.62 -9.70
C GLN A 351 -0.42 6.82 -11.00
N PRO A 352 -0.92 5.57 -11.08
CA PRO A 352 -0.90 4.81 -12.32
C PRO A 352 -2.02 5.25 -13.28
N PHE A 353 -1.81 4.97 -14.55
CA PHE A 353 -2.78 5.13 -15.63
C PHE A 353 -2.75 3.88 -16.53
N PHE A 354 -3.94 3.41 -16.92
CA PHE A 354 -4.11 2.25 -17.79
C PHE A 354 -4.92 2.64 -19.02
N VAL A 355 -4.37 2.39 -20.21
CA VAL A 355 -5.03 2.67 -21.49
C VAL A 355 -5.14 1.37 -22.27
N ALA A 356 -6.36 0.99 -22.67
CA ALA A 356 -6.56 -0.18 -23.51
C ALA A 356 -6.06 0.04 -24.95
N ASP A 357 -5.74 -1.04 -25.63
CA ASP A 357 -5.59 -1.07 -27.08
C ASP A 357 -6.95 -0.89 -27.78
N LYS A 358 -6.93 -0.87 -29.11
CA LYS A 358 -8.14 -0.73 -29.94
C LYS A 358 -9.16 -1.86 -29.76
N ASN A 359 -8.76 -3.00 -29.18
CA ASN A 359 -9.60 -4.16 -28.94
C ASN A 359 -10.13 -4.19 -27.48
N GLY A 360 -9.79 -3.19 -26.65
CA GLY A 360 -10.18 -3.16 -25.25
C GLY A 360 -9.29 -3.99 -24.32
N ASN A 361 -8.12 -4.43 -24.79
CA ASN A 361 -7.15 -5.20 -24.01
C ASN A 361 -6.05 -4.29 -23.43
N TYR A 362 -5.49 -4.67 -22.29
CA TYR A 362 -4.38 -3.95 -21.65
C TYR A 362 -3.08 -4.74 -21.86
N PRO A 363 -2.25 -4.39 -22.86
CA PRO A 363 -1.01 -5.11 -23.12
C PRO A 363 0.07 -4.77 -22.09
N ASP A 364 0.98 -5.73 -21.91
CA ASP A 364 2.13 -5.65 -21.01
C ASP A 364 3.25 -4.71 -21.45
#